data_AF-A0A7C9L8R4-F1
#
_entry.id   AF-A0A7C9L8R4-F1
#
_cell.length_a   1.000
_cell.length_b   1.000
_cell.length_c   1.000
_cell.angle_alpha   90.00
_cell.angle_beta   90.00
_cell.angle_gamma   90.00
#
_symmetry.space_group_name_H-M   'P 1'
#
loop_
_entity.id
_entity.type
_entity.pdbx_description
1 polymer ?
#
loop_
_entity_poly.entity_id
_entity_poly.type
_entity_poly.pdbx_seq_one_letter_code
_entity_poly.pdbx_strand_id
1 'polypeptide(L)'
;MKPPLPGRARLARHLPILQWTQGYDRDTLTSDAIAAVIVTIMLIPQSLAYALLAGLPEEMGLYASILPLVAYAVFGTSRALAVGPVAVVSLMTAAAVGNLGLTDPAQIAVAAGTLALISGLILTVLGLLRLGFVANFLSHPVIAGFITASGVLIATSQFKHILGVEAHGHSLPTLLGSLLENLAAMNPITAVIGVAATAFLFWVRKGLKPLLLRSGFGARSADILTKAGPVGAVAVTTLAVWVLGLNGYGVAIVGEVPMGLPPLTLPAFDADLWSSLFVSALLISIIGFVESVSVAQTLAAKKRQRIVPDQELVGLGTANIAASVTGGYPVTGGFARSVVNFDAGAETPAAGAFTAIGILLAALLLTPLLYFLPKATLAATIIVAVLSLVDFSILSRTWRYSRVDFAAVAATIVLTLGFGVETGVSAGVILSIGLFLYKTSRPHVAEVGLVPGTQHFRNILRHTVETDPTLVTLRIDESLYFANARFLEDYVYDRVARDEPIRNVVLMCSAVNEIDMSALESLEEINRRLSDMGITLHLSEVKGPVMDRLKRSHFLDDMTGQVFLSQYDAQRALGSRHGVESA
;
A
#
# COMPACT_ATOMS: atom_id res chain seq x y z
N MET A 1 -4.71 -30.74 22.91
CA MET A 1 -5.52 -30.45 21.70
C MET A 1 -5.27 -31.56 20.68
N LYS A 2 -6.32 -32.27 20.23
CA LYS A 2 -6.20 -33.23 19.12
C LYS A 2 -5.94 -32.43 17.82
N PRO A 3 -4.99 -32.82 16.98
CA PRO A 3 -4.80 -32.16 15.69
C PRO A 3 -6.09 -32.28 14.86
N PRO A 4 -6.51 -31.24 14.14
CA PRO A 4 -7.69 -31.31 13.29
C PRO A 4 -7.49 -32.39 12.21
N LEU A 5 -8.57 -33.10 11.88
CA LEU A 5 -8.61 -34.05 10.77
C LEU A 5 -8.03 -33.41 9.49
N PRO A 6 -7.27 -34.14 8.66
CA PRO A 6 -6.53 -33.58 7.52
C PRO A 6 -7.38 -32.78 6.53
N GLY A 7 -8.69 -33.07 6.42
CA GLY A 7 -9.64 -32.28 5.63
C GLY A 7 -10.00 -30.92 6.26
N ARG A 8 -10.14 -30.84 7.59
CA ARG A 8 -10.44 -29.59 8.32
C ARG A 8 -9.26 -28.63 8.31
N ALA A 9 -8.03 -29.15 8.37
CA ALA A 9 -6.83 -28.32 8.28
C ALA A 9 -6.67 -27.64 6.91
N ARG A 10 -7.08 -28.31 5.81
CA ARG A 10 -7.10 -27.72 4.46
C ARG A 10 -8.21 -26.68 4.30
N LEU A 11 -9.42 -26.97 4.79
CA LEU A 11 -10.55 -26.04 4.71
C LEU A 11 -10.32 -24.77 5.55
N ALA A 12 -9.75 -24.91 6.75
CA ALA A 12 -9.41 -23.81 7.64
C ALA A 12 -8.34 -22.86 7.05
N ARG A 13 -7.57 -23.30 6.04
CA ARG A 13 -6.61 -22.43 5.35
C ARG A 13 -7.30 -21.43 4.42
N HIS A 14 -8.43 -21.82 3.82
CA HIS A 14 -9.20 -20.98 2.89
C HIS A 14 -10.37 -20.24 3.56
N LEU A 15 -10.83 -20.73 4.72
CA LEU A 15 -11.90 -20.15 5.53
C LEU A 15 -11.37 -19.80 6.93
N PRO A 16 -10.69 -18.65 7.11
CA PRO A 16 -10.20 -18.19 8.41
C PRO A 16 -11.29 -18.12 9.49
N ILE A 17 -12.56 -17.98 9.12
CA ILE A 17 -13.70 -18.09 10.03
C ILE A 17 -13.70 -19.36 10.88
N LEU A 18 -13.26 -20.48 10.33
CA LEU A 18 -13.19 -21.75 11.05
C LEU A 18 -12.08 -21.76 12.11
N GLN A 19 -11.12 -20.84 12.04
CA GLN A 19 -10.04 -20.71 13.02
C GLN A 19 -10.44 -19.78 14.17
N TRP A 20 -10.96 -18.59 13.87
CA TRP A 20 -11.27 -17.62 14.92
C TRP A 20 -12.53 -17.98 15.72
N THR A 21 -13.48 -18.73 15.13
CA THR A 21 -14.66 -19.22 15.85
C THR A 21 -14.36 -20.28 16.91
N GLN A 22 -13.24 -21.01 16.81
CA GLN A 22 -12.89 -22.08 17.77
C GLN A 22 -12.51 -21.55 19.16
N GLY A 23 -12.05 -20.32 19.25
CA GLY A 23 -11.66 -19.65 20.50
C GLY A 23 -12.60 -18.52 20.89
N TYR A 24 -13.81 -18.48 20.35
CA TYR A 24 -14.76 -17.40 20.59
C TYR A 24 -15.49 -17.61 21.92
N ASP A 25 -15.35 -16.64 22.83
CA ASP A 25 -15.89 -16.64 24.18
C ASP A 25 -16.75 -15.39 24.45
N ARG A 26 -17.22 -15.22 25.68
CA ARG A 26 -18.09 -14.08 26.05
C ARG A 26 -17.32 -12.76 26.09
N ASP A 27 -16.03 -12.79 26.42
CA ASP A 27 -15.21 -11.58 26.55
C ASP A 27 -14.84 -11.02 25.17
N THR A 28 -14.54 -11.92 24.23
CA THR A 28 -14.35 -11.58 22.81
C THR A 28 -15.65 -11.08 22.18
N LEU A 29 -16.79 -11.70 22.45
CA LEU A 29 -18.11 -11.19 22.01
C LEU A 29 -18.35 -9.75 22.49
N THR A 30 -18.11 -9.49 23.77
CA THR A 30 -18.33 -8.15 24.37
C THR A 30 -17.39 -7.12 23.75
N SER A 31 -16.13 -7.49 23.54
CA SER A 31 -15.12 -6.60 22.96
C SER A 31 -15.43 -6.27 21.50
N ASP A 32 -15.77 -7.29 20.70
CA ASP A 32 -16.14 -7.13 19.29
C ASP A 32 -17.46 -6.35 19.13
N ALA A 33 -18.43 -6.53 20.02
CA ALA A 33 -19.69 -5.79 20.00
C ALA A 33 -19.49 -4.30 20.34
N ILE A 34 -18.66 -3.98 21.34
CA ILE A 34 -18.33 -2.59 21.68
C ILE A 34 -17.55 -1.93 20.52
N ALA A 35 -16.58 -2.65 19.95
CA ALA A 35 -15.85 -2.17 18.79
C ALA A 35 -16.79 -1.91 17.61
N ALA A 36 -17.73 -2.83 17.34
CA ALA A 36 -18.71 -2.69 16.29
C ALA A 36 -19.60 -1.45 16.46
N VAL A 37 -20.12 -1.18 17.66
CA VAL A 37 -20.92 0.03 17.91
C VAL A 37 -20.11 1.30 17.63
N ILE A 38 -18.87 1.37 18.13
CA ILE A 38 -17.99 2.54 17.92
C ILE A 38 -17.70 2.73 16.43
N VAL A 39 -17.40 1.64 15.71
CA VAL A 39 -17.11 1.67 14.29
C VAL A 39 -18.35 2.05 13.48
N THR A 40 -19.54 1.47 13.76
CA THR A 40 -20.80 1.81 13.09
C THR A 40 -21.09 3.31 13.16
N ILE A 41 -20.97 3.91 14.35
CA ILE A 41 -21.17 5.35 14.57
C ILE A 41 -20.24 6.16 13.66
N MET A 42 -18.97 5.77 13.56
CA MET A 42 -17.99 6.44 12.72
C MET A 42 -18.22 6.19 11.22
N LEU A 43 -18.68 5.00 10.85
CA LEU A 43 -18.68 4.51 9.48
C LEU A 43 -19.84 5.07 8.65
N ILE A 44 -20.99 5.34 9.26
CA ILE A 44 -22.15 5.93 8.58
C ILE A 44 -21.79 7.27 7.89
N PRO A 45 -21.34 8.32 8.61
CA PRO A 45 -21.02 9.59 7.97
C PRO A 45 -19.85 9.48 7.00
N GLN A 46 -18.85 8.66 7.31
CA GLN A 46 -17.70 8.46 6.42
C GLN A 46 -18.09 7.81 5.10
N SER A 47 -19.00 6.83 5.12
CA SER A 47 -19.38 6.10 3.91
C SER A 47 -20.21 6.94 2.96
N LEU A 48 -21.16 7.72 3.51
CA LEU A 48 -21.90 8.72 2.75
C LEU A 48 -20.93 9.74 2.12
N ALA A 49 -19.96 10.22 2.89
CA ALA A 49 -18.98 11.18 2.41
C ALA A 49 -18.07 10.59 1.32
N TYR A 50 -17.63 9.35 1.47
CA TYR A 50 -16.79 8.69 0.46
C TYR A 50 -17.56 8.37 -0.82
N ALA A 51 -18.87 8.08 -0.75
CA ALA A 51 -19.71 7.97 -1.95
C ALA A 51 -19.84 9.32 -2.67
N LEU A 52 -20.04 10.41 -1.92
CA LEU A 52 -20.01 11.77 -2.46
C LEU A 52 -18.66 12.08 -3.15
N LEU A 53 -17.54 11.68 -2.55
CA LEU A 53 -16.21 11.82 -3.16
C LEU A 53 -16.06 10.99 -4.44
N ALA A 54 -16.71 9.84 -4.52
CA ALA A 54 -16.74 9.00 -5.71
C ALA A 54 -17.66 9.55 -6.83
N GLY A 55 -18.41 10.62 -6.56
CA GLY A 55 -19.42 11.15 -7.49
C GLY A 55 -20.64 10.24 -7.62
N LEU A 56 -20.90 9.41 -6.61
CA LEU A 56 -21.98 8.43 -6.58
C LEU A 56 -23.10 8.87 -5.63
N PRO A 57 -24.33 8.33 -5.80
CA PRO A 57 -25.38 8.47 -4.80
C PRO A 57 -24.87 8.08 -3.41
N GLU A 58 -25.15 8.91 -2.40
CA GLU A 58 -24.54 8.78 -1.08
C GLU A 58 -24.84 7.43 -0.42
N GLU A 59 -26.02 6.85 -0.68
CA GLU A 59 -26.44 5.55 -0.18
C GLU A 59 -25.56 4.38 -0.65
N MET A 60 -24.93 4.48 -1.82
CA MET A 60 -24.00 3.43 -2.29
C MET A 60 -22.83 3.25 -1.33
N GLY A 61 -22.47 4.27 -0.56
CA GLY A 61 -21.48 4.17 0.51
C GLY A 61 -21.92 3.25 1.65
N LEU A 62 -23.20 3.33 2.06
CA LEU A 62 -23.77 2.44 3.07
C LEU A 62 -23.82 1.01 2.53
N TYR A 63 -24.23 0.83 1.28
CA TYR A 63 -24.30 -0.48 0.63
C TYR A 63 -22.93 -1.15 0.51
N ALA A 64 -21.91 -0.39 0.12
CA ALA A 64 -20.51 -0.82 0.10
C ALA A 64 -19.94 -1.15 1.50
N SER A 65 -20.71 -0.99 2.58
CA SER A 65 -20.27 -1.24 3.95
C SER A 65 -21.08 -2.32 4.67
N ILE A 66 -21.99 -3.02 4.00
CA ILE A 66 -22.80 -4.09 4.61
C ILE A 66 -22.23 -5.47 4.26
N LEU A 67 -22.51 -5.98 3.06
CA LEU A 67 -22.08 -7.33 2.66
C LEU A 67 -20.54 -7.49 2.56
N PRO A 68 -19.77 -6.46 2.15
CA PRO A 68 -18.31 -6.55 2.14
C PRO A 68 -17.67 -6.88 3.49
N LEU A 69 -18.21 -6.33 4.58
CA LEU A 69 -17.74 -6.62 5.94
C LEU A 69 -18.02 -8.07 6.33
N VAL A 70 -19.18 -8.61 5.92
CA VAL A 70 -19.53 -10.01 6.16
C VAL A 70 -18.61 -10.93 5.35
N ALA A 71 -18.40 -10.65 4.07
CA ALA A 71 -17.49 -11.41 3.23
C ALA A 71 -16.06 -11.39 3.78
N TYR A 72 -15.57 -10.23 4.19
CA TYR A 72 -14.24 -10.11 4.81
C TYR A 72 -14.14 -10.89 6.13
N ALA A 73 -15.18 -10.90 6.97
CA ALA A 73 -15.18 -11.68 8.20
C ALA A 73 -15.06 -13.20 7.97
N VAL A 74 -15.54 -13.69 6.82
CA VAL A 74 -15.46 -15.09 6.41
C VAL A 74 -14.08 -15.46 5.86
N PHE A 75 -13.54 -14.61 4.96
CA PHE A 75 -12.36 -14.93 4.16
C PHE A 75 -11.06 -14.23 4.58
N GLY A 76 -11.13 -13.12 5.30
CA GLY A 76 -9.97 -12.32 5.75
C GLY A 76 -9.27 -12.90 6.98
N THR A 77 -7.98 -12.56 7.14
CA THR A 77 -7.16 -13.01 8.28
C THR A 77 -6.94 -11.93 9.33
N SER A 78 -7.00 -10.65 8.96
CA SER A 78 -6.80 -9.55 9.91
C SER A 78 -7.99 -9.40 10.85
N ARG A 79 -7.69 -9.36 12.15
CA ARG A 79 -8.68 -9.19 13.23
C ARG A 79 -9.11 -7.73 13.43
N ALA A 80 -8.28 -6.79 12.99
CA ALA A 80 -8.47 -5.36 13.26
C ALA A 80 -8.88 -4.57 12.01
N LEU A 81 -8.74 -5.15 10.82
CA LEU A 81 -9.02 -4.44 9.59
C LEU A 81 -10.52 -4.15 9.45
N ALA A 82 -10.85 -2.89 9.22
CA ALA A 82 -12.21 -2.43 8.93
C ALA A 82 -12.35 -2.13 7.44
N VAL A 83 -12.95 -3.08 6.70
CA VAL A 83 -13.18 -2.99 5.26
C VAL A 83 -14.41 -2.14 4.95
N GLY A 84 -14.31 -1.31 3.90
CA GLY A 84 -15.41 -0.50 3.38
C GLY A 84 -14.86 0.57 2.43
N PRO A 85 -15.65 1.58 2.06
CA PRO A 85 -15.18 2.64 1.19
C PRO A 85 -14.03 3.44 1.81
N VAL A 86 -13.05 3.86 1.02
CA VAL A 86 -11.90 4.65 1.48
C VAL A 86 -11.64 5.79 0.50
N ALA A 87 -11.21 6.94 1.00
CA ALA A 87 -11.09 8.18 0.24
C ALA A 87 -10.30 8.05 -1.07
N VAL A 88 -9.16 7.34 -1.04
CA VAL A 88 -8.31 7.13 -2.22
C VAL A 88 -9.05 6.29 -3.27
N VAL A 89 -9.61 5.15 -2.88
CA VAL A 89 -10.35 4.26 -3.76
C VAL A 89 -11.61 4.94 -4.32
N SER A 90 -12.29 5.77 -3.52
CA SER A 90 -13.41 6.59 -3.97
C SER A 90 -12.98 7.61 -5.03
N LEU A 91 -11.86 8.31 -4.83
CA LEU A 91 -11.35 9.27 -5.82
C LEU A 91 -10.91 8.56 -7.11
N MET A 92 -10.28 7.38 -7.00
CA MET A 92 -9.94 6.56 -8.18
C MET A 92 -11.19 6.06 -8.92
N THR A 93 -12.25 5.71 -8.18
CA THR A 93 -13.54 5.34 -8.75
C THR A 93 -14.16 6.51 -9.50
N ALA A 94 -14.15 7.72 -8.92
CA ALA A 94 -14.63 8.93 -9.59
C ALA A 94 -13.88 9.22 -10.89
N ALA A 95 -12.55 9.08 -10.89
CA ALA A 95 -11.73 9.28 -12.07
C ALA A 95 -12.02 8.22 -13.16
N ALA A 96 -12.07 6.95 -12.79
CA ALA A 96 -12.32 5.84 -13.70
C ALA A 96 -13.70 5.95 -14.37
N VAL A 97 -14.75 6.22 -13.59
CA VAL A 97 -16.12 6.37 -14.11
C VAL A 97 -16.29 7.69 -14.87
N GLY A 98 -15.65 8.78 -14.41
CA GLY A 98 -15.67 10.07 -15.09
C GLY A 98 -15.08 10.03 -16.51
N ASN A 99 -14.04 9.21 -16.72
CA ASN A 99 -13.43 9.01 -18.05
C ASN A 99 -14.35 8.35 -19.08
N LEU A 100 -15.46 7.72 -18.65
CA LEU A 100 -16.45 7.13 -19.55
C LEU A 100 -17.39 8.17 -20.18
N GLY A 101 -17.40 9.43 -19.69
CA GLY A 101 -18.27 10.48 -20.20
C GLY A 101 -19.76 10.25 -19.94
N LEU A 102 -20.09 9.41 -18.95
CA LEU A 102 -21.48 9.11 -18.57
C LEU A 102 -22.10 10.30 -17.82
N THR A 103 -23.35 10.63 -18.15
CA THR A 103 -24.11 11.70 -17.49
C THR A 103 -25.31 11.19 -16.69
N ASP A 104 -25.77 9.97 -16.99
CA ASP A 104 -26.88 9.32 -16.29
C ASP A 104 -26.41 8.72 -14.96
N PRO A 105 -26.94 9.18 -13.79
CA PRO A 105 -26.57 8.65 -12.49
C PRO A 105 -26.73 7.13 -12.35
N ALA A 106 -27.71 6.53 -13.03
CA ALA A 106 -27.91 5.09 -12.99
C ALA A 106 -26.75 4.34 -13.70
N GLN A 107 -26.30 4.85 -14.85
CA GLN A 107 -25.17 4.27 -15.58
C GLN A 107 -23.85 4.45 -14.82
N ILE A 108 -23.67 5.60 -14.17
CA ILE A 108 -22.50 5.87 -13.29
C ILE A 108 -22.48 4.87 -12.13
N ALA A 109 -23.61 4.63 -11.47
CA ALA A 109 -23.74 3.64 -10.40
C ALA A 109 -23.44 2.21 -10.89
N VAL A 110 -23.94 1.82 -12.06
CA VAL A 110 -23.64 0.52 -12.69
C VAL A 110 -22.16 0.41 -13.00
N ALA A 111 -21.53 1.43 -13.59
CA ALA A 111 -20.09 1.44 -13.88
C ALA A 111 -19.25 1.28 -12.62
N ALA A 112 -19.60 1.95 -11.52
CA ALA A 112 -18.92 1.80 -10.24
C ALA A 112 -19.10 0.39 -9.63
N GLY A 113 -20.30 -0.19 -9.74
CA GLY A 113 -20.55 -1.58 -9.34
C GLY A 113 -19.76 -2.59 -10.17
N THR A 114 -19.69 -2.39 -11.49
CA THR A 114 -18.85 -3.18 -12.40
C THR A 114 -17.37 -3.08 -12.04
N LEU A 115 -16.90 -1.88 -11.70
CA LEU A 115 -15.53 -1.64 -11.26
C LEU A 115 -15.20 -2.43 -9.98
N ALA A 116 -16.14 -2.49 -9.03
CA ALA A 116 -16.02 -3.31 -7.82
C ALA A 116 -15.96 -4.81 -8.16
N LEU A 117 -16.79 -5.28 -9.09
CA LEU A 117 -16.79 -6.67 -9.53
C LEU A 117 -15.46 -7.06 -10.17
N ILE A 118 -14.97 -6.28 -11.13
CA ILE A 118 -13.69 -6.53 -11.82
C ILE A 118 -12.54 -6.50 -10.81
N SER A 119 -12.50 -5.50 -9.92
CA SER A 119 -11.48 -5.42 -8.87
C SER A 119 -11.52 -6.63 -7.94
N GLY A 120 -12.71 -7.05 -7.53
CA GLY A 120 -12.89 -8.22 -6.68
C GLY A 120 -12.45 -9.53 -7.34
N LEU A 121 -12.73 -9.70 -8.63
CA LEU A 121 -12.25 -10.83 -9.42
C LEU A 121 -10.73 -10.83 -9.54
N ILE A 122 -10.10 -9.69 -9.87
CA ILE A 122 -8.64 -9.55 -9.96
C ILE A 122 -8.00 -9.95 -8.64
N LEU A 123 -8.44 -9.36 -7.52
CA LEU A 123 -7.89 -9.65 -6.18
C LEU A 123 -8.05 -11.12 -5.81
N THR A 124 -9.22 -11.71 -6.09
CA THR A 124 -9.46 -13.13 -5.81
C THR A 124 -8.53 -14.02 -6.63
N VAL A 125 -8.36 -13.75 -7.93
CA VAL A 125 -7.45 -14.49 -8.81
C VAL A 125 -6.00 -14.35 -8.34
N LEU A 126 -5.54 -13.14 -8.01
CA LEU A 126 -4.20 -12.91 -7.47
C LEU A 126 -3.98 -13.72 -6.17
N GLY A 127 -4.99 -13.78 -5.29
CA GLY A 127 -4.93 -14.56 -4.05
C GLY A 127 -4.86 -16.06 -4.29
N LEU A 128 -5.64 -16.58 -5.24
CA LEU A 128 -5.61 -17.99 -5.64
C LEU A 128 -4.26 -18.40 -6.26
N LEU A 129 -3.66 -17.49 -7.04
CA LEU A 129 -2.33 -17.67 -7.64
C LEU A 129 -1.17 -17.42 -6.65
N ARG A 130 -1.48 -17.05 -5.39
CA ARG A 130 -0.49 -16.72 -4.34
C ARG A 130 0.45 -15.57 -4.73
N LEU A 131 -0.11 -14.54 -5.35
CA LEU A 131 0.59 -13.34 -5.77
C LEU A 131 0.61 -12.27 -4.66
N GLY A 132 0.53 -12.66 -3.38
CA GLY A 132 0.59 -11.74 -2.24
C GLY A 132 1.91 -10.98 -2.12
N PHE A 133 2.97 -11.45 -2.79
CA PHE A 133 4.24 -10.74 -2.88
C PHE A 133 4.13 -9.41 -3.66
N VAL A 134 3.06 -9.18 -4.41
CA VAL A 134 2.81 -7.91 -5.12
C VAL A 134 2.81 -6.71 -4.16
N ALA A 135 2.43 -6.93 -2.89
CA ALA A 135 2.54 -5.90 -1.85
C ALA A 135 3.96 -5.37 -1.64
N ASN A 136 4.99 -6.14 -2.01
CA ASN A 136 6.39 -5.77 -1.82
C ASN A 136 6.95 -4.90 -2.96
N PHE A 137 6.25 -4.77 -4.10
CA PHE A 137 6.74 -3.96 -5.23
C PHE A 137 6.47 -2.46 -5.07
N LEU A 138 5.54 -2.10 -4.20
CA LEU A 138 5.26 -0.72 -3.85
C LEU A 138 6.13 -0.33 -2.66
N SER A 139 7.18 0.44 -2.94
CA SER A 139 8.07 0.93 -1.89
C SER A 139 7.32 1.89 -0.95
N HIS A 140 7.67 1.84 0.34
CA HIS A 140 7.09 2.72 1.34
C HIS A 140 7.17 4.22 0.99
N PRO A 141 8.29 4.74 0.43
CA PRO A 141 8.35 6.14 -0.01
C PRO A 141 7.32 6.48 -1.09
N VAL A 142 7.12 5.61 -2.09
CA VAL A 142 6.13 5.85 -3.16
C VAL A 142 4.72 5.88 -2.60
N ILE A 143 4.36 4.94 -1.71
CA ILE A 143 3.06 4.94 -1.03
C ILE A 143 2.87 6.22 -0.21
N ALA A 144 3.89 6.65 0.54
CA ALA A 144 3.82 7.87 1.34
C ALA A 144 3.64 9.14 0.49
N GLY A 145 4.38 9.24 -0.62
CA GLY A 145 4.23 10.33 -1.59
C GLY A 145 2.83 10.34 -2.22
N PHE A 146 2.33 9.17 -2.60
CA PHE A 146 0.99 9.00 -3.16
C PHE A 146 -0.13 9.38 -2.18
N ILE A 147 -0.08 8.91 -0.93
CA ILE A 147 -1.06 9.26 0.12
C ILE A 147 -1.03 10.76 0.40
N THR A 148 0.17 11.37 0.46
CA THR A 148 0.33 12.81 0.68
C THR A 148 -0.32 13.62 -0.44
N ALA A 149 -0.04 13.28 -1.70
CA ALA A 149 -0.60 13.97 -2.85
C ALA A 149 -2.11 13.74 -3.00
N SER A 150 -2.57 12.50 -2.84
CA SER A 150 -4.00 12.18 -2.88
C SER A 150 -4.76 12.88 -1.75
N GLY A 151 -4.19 12.96 -0.54
CA GLY A 151 -4.80 13.69 0.58
C GLY A 151 -4.98 15.18 0.30
N VAL A 152 -3.99 15.82 -0.34
CA VAL A 152 -4.09 17.21 -0.81
C VAL A 152 -5.16 17.34 -1.89
N LEU A 153 -5.12 16.49 -2.92
CA LEU A 153 -6.06 16.53 -4.04
C LEU A 153 -7.52 16.30 -3.59
N ILE A 154 -7.74 15.34 -2.68
CA ILE A 154 -9.05 15.08 -2.06
C ILE A 154 -9.49 16.30 -1.25
N ALA A 155 -8.62 16.87 -0.40
CA ALA A 155 -8.98 18.05 0.38
C ALA A 155 -9.38 19.22 -0.54
N THR A 156 -8.63 19.46 -1.63
CA THR A 156 -8.96 20.48 -2.63
C THR A 156 -10.30 20.20 -3.32
N SER A 157 -10.57 18.96 -3.73
CA SER A 157 -11.82 18.61 -4.41
C SER A 157 -13.06 18.80 -3.54
N GLN A 158 -12.91 18.79 -2.21
CA GLN A 158 -14.00 19.01 -1.26
C GLN A 158 -14.37 20.48 -1.06
N PHE A 159 -13.51 21.44 -1.42
CA PHE A 159 -13.83 22.86 -1.26
C PHE A 159 -15.08 23.27 -2.05
N LYS A 160 -15.39 22.61 -3.17
CA LYS A 160 -16.61 22.87 -3.94
C LYS A 160 -17.89 22.69 -3.11
N HIS A 161 -17.92 21.66 -2.26
CA HIS A 161 -19.05 21.38 -1.37
C HIS A 161 -19.06 22.28 -0.14
N ILE A 162 -17.89 22.74 0.33
CA ILE A 162 -17.80 23.72 1.42
C ILE A 162 -18.33 25.08 0.95
N LEU A 163 -17.91 25.54 -0.23
CA LEU A 163 -18.32 26.83 -0.78
C LEU A 163 -19.71 26.79 -1.45
N GLY A 164 -20.23 25.60 -1.75
CA GLY A 164 -21.48 25.43 -2.47
C GLY A 164 -21.40 25.87 -3.94
N VAL A 165 -20.27 25.59 -4.59
CA VAL A 165 -20.01 25.90 -6.00
C VAL A 165 -19.84 24.60 -6.80
N GLU A 166 -20.06 24.67 -8.11
CA GLU A 166 -19.68 23.59 -9.02
C GLU A 166 -18.20 23.71 -9.38
N ALA A 167 -17.48 22.59 -9.33
CA ALA A 167 -16.08 22.55 -9.75
C ALA A 167 -15.75 21.18 -10.37
N HIS A 168 -14.98 21.24 -11.44
CA HIS A 168 -14.62 20.10 -12.29
C HIS A 168 -13.10 19.95 -12.37
N GLY A 169 -12.64 18.73 -12.65
CA GLY A 169 -11.23 18.42 -12.82
C GLY A 169 -10.76 17.23 -12.00
N HIS A 170 -9.70 16.59 -12.48
CA HIS A 170 -9.09 15.41 -11.86
C HIS A 170 -7.67 15.69 -11.34
N SER A 171 -7.13 16.90 -11.58
CA SER A 171 -5.81 17.34 -11.15
C SER A 171 -5.90 18.63 -10.34
N LEU A 172 -4.86 18.92 -9.55
CA LEU A 172 -4.82 20.10 -8.70
C LEU A 172 -4.93 21.41 -9.50
N PRO A 173 -4.21 21.62 -10.62
CA PRO A 173 -4.32 22.85 -11.39
C PRO A 173 -5.72 23.07 -11.97
N THR A 174 -6.34 22.00 -12.49
CA THR A 174 -7.68 22.08 -13.10
C THR A 174 -8.76 22.35 -12.04
N LEU A 175 -8.68 21.69 -10.89
CA LEU A 175 -9.58 21.92 -9.76
C LEU A 175 -9.46 23.33 -9.19
N LEU A 176 -8.23 23.83 -9.00
CA LEU A 176 -8.01 25.19 -8.49
C LEU A 176 -8.49 26.25 -9.50
N GLY A 177 -8.24 26.06 -10.80
CA GLY A 177 -8.76 26.93 -11.84
C GLY A 177 -10.29 26.99 -11.83
N SER A 178 -10.94 25.82 -11.82
CA SER A 178 -12.41 25.72 -11.80
C SER A 178 -13.03 26.32 -10.52
N LEU A 179 -12.39 26.15 -9.36
CA LEU A 179 -12.84 26.76 -8.10
C LEU A 179 -12.73 28.29 -8.13
N LEU A 180 -11.65 28.84 -8.68
CA LEU A 180 -11.45 30.29 -8.79
C LEU A 180 -12.45 30.93 -9.76
N GLU A 181 -12.73 30.27 -10.87
CA GLU A 181 -13.73 30.72 -11.86
C GLU A 181 -15.14 30.78 -11.27
N ASN A 182 -15.51 29.79 -10.44
CA ASN A 182 -16.85 29.68 -9.87
C ASN A 182 -17.01 30.35 -8.50
N LEU A 183 -15.96 31.02 -7.99
CA LEU A 183 -15.97 31.59 -6.64
C LEU A 183 -17.05 32.67 -6.45
N ALA A 184 -17.41 33.39 -7.52
CA ALA A 184 -18.47 34.40 -7.50
C ALA A 184 -19.87 33.79 -7.31
N ALA A 185 -20.06 32.50 -7.63
CA ALA A 185 -21.33 31.79 -7.49
C ALA A 185 -21.47 31.09 -6.11
N MET A 186 -20.60 31.40 -5.15
CA MET A 186 -20.58 30.80 -3.81
C MET A 186 -21.90 31.02 -3.07
N ASN A 187 -22.43 29.96 -2.44
CA ASN A 187 -23.53 30.08 -1.50
C ASN A 187 -22.98 30.41 -0.09
N PRO A 188 -23.24 31.62 0.45
CA PRO A 188 -22.67 32.04 1.72
C PRO A 188 -23.18 31.22 2.91
N ILE A 189 -24.40 30.70 2.87
CA ILE A 189 -24.97 29.87 3.94
C ILE A 189 -24.25 28.52 3.97
N THR A 190 -24.07 27.91 2.80
CA THR A 190 -23.30 26.66 2.67
C THR A 190 -21.87 26.85 3.16
N ALA A 191 -21.22 27.97 2.79
CA ALA A 191 -19.88 28.32 3.26
C ALA A 191 -19.79 28.44 4.78
N VAL A 192 -20.74 29.11 5.43
CA VAL A 192 -20.78 29.22 6.90
C VAL A 192 -20.93 27.84 7.56
N ILE A 193 -21.85 27.00 7.07
CA ILE A 193 -22.04 25.63 7.59
C ILE A 193 -20.75 24.81 7.42
N GLY A 194 -20.17 24.82 6.22
CA GLY A 194 -18.98 24.04 5.89
C GLY A 194 -17.75 24.47 6.70
N VAL A 195 -17.50 25.78 6.80
CA VAL A 195 -16.38 26.33 7.57
C VAL A 195 -16.57 26.08 9.08
N ALA A 196 -17.77 26.30 9.61
CA ALA A 196 -18.06 26.03 11.02
C ALA A 196 -17.92 24.55 11.36
N ALA A 197 -18.44 23.65 10.52
CA ALA A 197 -18.28 22.22 10.68
C ALA A 197 -16.79 21.81 10.62
N THR A 198 -16.02 22.35 9.66
CA THR A 198 -14.59 22.08 9.54
C THR A 198 -13.82 22.54 10.77
N ALA A 199 -14.08 23.77 11.25
CA ALA A 199 -13.46 24.32 12.45
C ALA A 199 -13.79 23.50 13.70
N PHE A 200 -15.06 23.12 13.85
CA PHE A 200 -15.51 22.24 14.93
C PHE A 200 -14.80 20.88 14.89
N LEU A 201 -14.71 20.23 13.73
CA LEU A 201 -14.06 18.91 13.60
C LEU A 201 -12.55 18.96 13.86
N PHE A 202 -11.86 20.02 13.45
CA PHE A 202 -10.46 20.24 13.82
C PHE A 202 -10.29 20.45 15.32
N TRP A 203 -11.18 21.24 15.94
CA TRP A 203 -11.19 21.45 17.37
C TRP A 203 -11.47 20.14 18.14
N VAL A 204 -12.41 19.33 17.69
CA VAL A 204 -12.71 18.01 18.29
C VAL A 204 -11.46 17.15 18.36
N ARG A 205 -10.68 17.08 17.28
CA ARG A 205 -9.47 16.24 17.23
C ARG A 205 -8.36 16.66 18.19
N LYS A 206 -8.20 17.95 18.45
CA LYS A 206 -7.09 18.49 19.27
C LYS A 206 -7.52 18.84 20.70
N GLY A 207 -8.72 19.39 20.87
CA GLY A 207 -9.18 20.05 22.08
C GLY A 207 -10.21 19.28 22.90
N LEU A 208 -11.07 18.46 22.27
CA LEU A 208 -12.20 17.84 22.99
C LEU A 208 -11.73 16.79 24.02
N LYS A 209 -10.81 15.90 23.65
CA LYS A 209 -10.30 14.87 24.57
C LYS A 209 -9.64 15.47 25.83
N PRO A 210 -8.69 16.43 25.75
CA PRO A 210 -8.14 17.09 26.93
C PRO A 210 -9.20 17.80 27.79
N LEU A 211 -10.21 18.41 27.16
CA LEU A 211 -11.28 19.12 27.85
C LEU A 211 -12.15 18.14 28.65
N LEU A 212 -12.60 17.05 28.03
CA LEU A 212 -13.41 16.02 28.70
C LEU A 212 -12.67 15.40 29.89
N LEU A 213 -11.36 15.15 29.75
CA LEU A 213 -10.54 14.64 30.84
C LEU A 213 -10.44 15.65 32.00
N ARG A 214 -10.30 16.95 31.69
CA ARG A 214 -10.32 18.02 32.71
C ARG A 214 -11.68 18.18 33.39
N SER A 215 -12.77 17.92 32.66
CA SER A 215 -14.14 17.95 33.19
C SER A 215 -14.52 16.71 34.00
N GLY A 216 -13.59 15.77 34.23
CA GLY A 216 -13.80 14.60 35.09
C GLY A 216 -14.35 13.35 34.38
N PHE A 217 -14.42 13.35 33.04
CA PHE A 217 -14.78 12.13 32.31
C PHE A 217 -13.64 11.11 32.34
N GLY A 218 -14.01 9.82 32.41
CA GLY A 218 -13.05 8.73 32.28
C GLY A 218 -12.38 8.70 30.90
N ALA A 219 -11.16 8.17 30.83
CA ALA A 219 -10.36 8.09 29.60
C ALA A 219 -11.10 7.40 28.44
N ARG A 220 -11.87 6.34 28.74
CA ARG A 220 -12.64 5.57 27.74
C ARG A 220 -13.83 6.36 27.18
N SER A 221 -14.62 7.01 28.04
CA SER A 221 -15.74 7.85 27.61
C SER A 221 -15.27 9.07 26.83
N ALA A 222 -14.15 9.68 27.23
CA ALA A 222 -13.56 10.82 26.50
C ALA A 222 -13.11 10.41 25.09
N ASP A 223 -12.55 9.22 24.93
CA ASP A 223 -12.11 8.70 23.63
C ASP A 223 -13.29 8.41 22.70
N ILE A 224 -14.34 7.74 23.22
CA ILE A 224 -15.57 7.46 22.45
C ILE A 224 -16.24 8.76 22.00
N LEU A 225 -16.41 9.73 22.90
CA LEU A 225 -17.10 10.99 22.58
C LEU A 225 -16.29 11.83 21.57
N THR A 226 -14.96 11.79 21.66
CA THR A 226 -14.08 12.44 20.67
C THR A 226 -14.20 11.77 19.30
N LYS A 227 -14.22 10.43 19.25
CA LYS A 227 -14.38 9.66 18.01
C LYS A 227 -15.78 9.82 17.40
N ALA A 228 -16.81 10.07 18.22
CA ALA A 228 -18.18 10.35 17.77
C ALA A 228 -18.39 11.80 17.29
N GLY A 229 -17.40 12.68 17.41
CA GLY A 229 -17.52 14.09 17.01
C GLY A 229 -18.04 14.35 15.59
N PRO A 230 -17.63 13.58 14.55
CA PRO A 230 -18.23 13.67 13.22
C PRO A 230 -19.73 13.45 13.20
N VAL A 231 -20.25 12.51 14.00
CA VAL A 231 -21.70 12.29 14.11
C VAL A 231 -22.38 13.46 14.79
N GLY A 232 -21.74 14.07 15.79
CA GLY A 232 -22.23 15.30 16.42
C GLY A 232 -22.34 16.45 15.40
N ALA A 233 -21.33 16.64 14.56
CA ALA A 233 -21.35 17.64 13.50
C ALA A 233 -22.51 17.38 12.52
N VAL A 234 -22.66 16.14 12.06
CA VAL A 234 -23.76 15.70 11.19
C VAL A 234 -25.13 15.96 11.81
N ALA A 235 -25.32 15.58 13.08
CA ALA A 235 -26.61 15.75 13.76
C ALA A 235 -26.98 17.23 13.92
N VAL A 236 -26.03 18.07 14.36
CA VAL A 236 -26.26 19.51 14.59
C VAL A 236 -26.54 20.24 13.29
N THR A 237 -25.76 19.98 12.23
CA THR A 237 -25.98 20.68 10.95
C THR A 237 -27.25 20.22 10.25
N THR A 238 -27.59 18.94 10.33
CA THR A 238 -28.88 18.41 9.84
C THR A 238 -30.06 19.08 10.55
N LEU A 239 -30.01 19.16 11.88
CA LEU A 239 -31.06 19.81 12.66
C LEU A 239 -31.17 21.29 12.30
N ALA A 240 -30.05 21.99 12.15
CA ALA A 240 -30.04 23.40 11.76
C ALA A 240 -30.67 23.62 10.37
N VAL A 241 -30.34 22.78 9.39
CA VAL A 241 -30.92 22.88 8.04
C VAL A 241 -32.42 22.58 8.05
N TRP A 242 -32.86 21.58 8.83
CA TRP A 242 -34.27 21.24 8.95
C TRP A 242 -35.10 22.35 9.63
N VAL A 243 -34.67 22.81 10.81
CA VAL A 243 -35.42 23.81 11.59
C VAL A 243 -35.47 25.18 10.90
N LEU A 244 -34.37 25.58 10.26
CA LEU A 244 -34.27 26.89 9.60
C LEU A 244 -34.66 26.85 8.12
N GLY A 245 -35.02 25.68 7.57
CA GLY A 245 -35.41 25.51 6.17
C GLY A 245 -34.29 25.89 5.18
N LEU A 246 -33.02 25.67 5.52
CA LEU A 246 -31.88 26.19 4.76
C LEU A 246 -31.73 25.55 3.37
N ASN A 247 -32.35 24.39 3.15
CA ASN A 247 -32.44 23.77 1.83
C ASN A 247 -33.19 24.67 0.82
N GLY A 248 -34.18 25.44 1.28
CA GLY A 248 -34.88 26.43 0.45
C GLY A 248 -34.02 27.63 0.04
N TYR A 249 -32.88 27.85 0.72
CA TYR A 249 -31.92 28.91 0.43
C TYR A 249 -30.69 28.40 -0.37
N GLY A 250 -30.82 27.25 -1.04
CA GLY A 250 -29.78 26.70 -1.93
C GLY A 250 -28.68 25.91 -1.23
N VAL A 251 -28.86 25.52 0.04
CA VAL A 251 -27.94 24.57 0.70
C VAL A 251 -28.14 23.18 0.10
N ALA A 252 -27.09 22.64 -0.50
CA ALA A 252 -27.10 21.28 -1.05
C ALA A 252 -27.18 20.23 0.09
N ILE A 253 -28.24 19.42 0.06
CA ILE A 253 -28.50 18.33 1.01
C ILE A 253 -28.35 16.96 0.33
N VAL A 254 -28.24 15.90 1.13
CA VAL A 254 -28.21 14.52 0.64
C VAL A 254 -29.51 14.16 -0.09
N GLY A 255 -30.67 14.51 0.48
CA GLY A 255 -31.97 14.24 -0.16
C GLY A 255 -32.51 12.85 0.13
N GLU A 256 -33.36 12.33 -0.75
CA GLU A 256 -34.02 11.03 -0.54
C GLU A 256 -33.01 9.89 -0.57
N VAL A 257 -32.92 9.16 0.54
CA VAL A 257 -32.16 7.91 0.63
C VAL A 257 -33.15 6.76 0.65
N PRO A 258 -33.07 5.79 -0.29
CA PRO A 258 -33.99 4.66 -0.34
C PRO A 258 -34.04 3.91 1.01
N MET A 259 -35.23 3.82 1.60
CA MET A 259 -35.46 2.98 2.78
C MET A 259 -35.59 1.54 2.35
N GLY A 260 -34.68 0.68 2.81
CA GLY A 260 -34.79 -0.75 2.55
C GLY A 260 -33.47 -1.49 2.65
N LEU A 261 -33.54 -2.78 2.33
CA LEU A 261 -32.35 -3.59 2.12
C LEU A 261 -31.66 -3.14 0.83
N PRO A 262 -30.31 -3.16 0.76
CA PRO A 262 -29.59 -2.92 -0.48
C PRO A 262 -30.14 -3.84 -1.57
N PRO A 263 -30.36 -3.34 -2.79
CA PRO A 263 -30.82 -4.18 -3.87
C PRO A 263 -29.76 -5.22 -4.18
N LEU A 264 -30.16 -6.48 -4.36
CA LEU A 264 -29.28 -7.53 -4.85
C LEU A 264 -29.19 -7.40 -6.37
N THR A 265 -28.10 -6.82 -6.85
CA THR A 265 -27.85 -6.58 -8.27
C THR A 265 -26.58 -7.29 -8.69
N LEU A 266 -26.53 -7.80 -9.91
CA LEU A 266 -25.28 -8.25 -10.51
C LEU A 266 -25.03 -7.36 -11.73
N PRO A 267 -23.90 -6.64 -11.81
CA PRO A 267 -23.58 -5.89 -13.01
C PRO A 267 -23.59 -6.82 -14.23
N ALA A 268 -24.35 -6.44 -15.26
CA ALA A 268 -24.39 -7.20 -16.49
C ALA A 268 -23.01 -7.24 -17.15
N PHE A 269 -22.72 -8.33 -17.86
CA PHE A 269 -21.49 -8.40 -18.64
C PHE A 269 -21.64 -7.55 -19.90
N ASP A 270 -20.83 -6.51 -19.98
CA ASP A 270 -20.67 -5.63 -21.13
C ASP A 270 -19.19 -5.55 -21.46
N ALA A 271 -18.79 -6.09 -22.63
CA ALA A 271 -17.39 -6.21 -23.00
C ALA A 271 -16.69 -4.85 -23.16
N ASP A 272 -17.42 -3.83 -23.64
CA ASP A 272 -16.86 -2.49 -23.88
C ASP A 272 -16.66 -1.76 -22.55
N LEU A 273 -17.63 -1.85 -21.65
CA LEU A 273 -17.51 -1.29 -20.30
C LEU A 273 -16.39 -1.99 -19.51
N TRP A 274 -16.32 -3.33 -19.59
CA TRP A 274 -15.30 -4.11 -18.87
C TRP A 274 -13.89 -3.79 -19.36
N SER A 275 -13.68 -3.73 -20.68
CA SER A 275 -12.38 -3.39 -21.27
C SER A 275 -11.95 -1.97 -20.91
N SER A 276 -12.88 -1.01 -20.92
CA SER A 276 -12.63 0.38 -20.55
C SER A 276 -12.25 0.55 -19.07
N LEU A 277 -12.83 -0.27 -18.18
CA LEU A 277 -12.59 -0.19 -16.74
C LEU A 277 -11.43 -1.08 -16.25
N PHE A 278 -10.92 -1.99 -17.09
CA PHE A 278 -9.97 -3.04 -16.66
C PHE A 278 -8.69 -2.47 -16.03
N VAL A 279 -8.07 -1.48 -16.67
CA VAL A 279 -6.80 -0.89 -16.18
C VAL A 279 -7.03 -0.17 -14.86
N SER A 280 -8.10 0.64 -14.76
CA SER A 280 -8.42 1.34 -13.51
C SER A 280 -8.80 0.34 -12.41
N ALA A 281 -9.51 -0.74 -12.71
CA ALA A 281 -9.81 -1.81 -11.75
C ALA A 281 -8.55 -2.51 -11.24
N LEU A 282 -7.58 -2.78 -12.13
CA LEU A 282 -6.28 -3.36 -11.77
C LEU A 282 -5.51 -2.45 -10.82
N LEU A 283 -5.43 -1.15 -11.12
CA LEU A 283 -4.75 -0.16 -10.27
C LEU A 283 -5.44 -0.01 -8.91
N ILE A 284 -6.78 0.09 -8.88
CA ILE A 284 -7.57 0.13 -7.65
C ILE A 284 -7.33 -1.12 -6.81
N SER A 285 -7.29 -2.29 -7.45
CA SER A 285 -7.03 -3.56 -6.78
C SER A 285 -5.67 -3.59 -6.12
N ILE A 286 -4.61 -3.27 -6.87
CA ILE A 286 -3.23 -3.28 -6.36
C ILE A 286 -3.07 -2.27 -5.22
N ILE A 287 -3.54 -1.04 -5.40
CA ILE A 287 -3.41 0.03 -4.40
C ILE A 287 -4.26 -0.28 -3.16
N GLY A 288 -5.51 -0.69 -3.36
CA GLY A 288 -6.38 -1.11 -2.27
C GLY A 288 -5.77 -2.26 -1.46
N PHE A 289 -5.20 -3.27 -2.13
CA PHE A 289 -4.51 -4.36 -1.46
C PHE A 289 -3.28 -3.91 -0.68
N VAL A 290 -2.40 -3.11 -1.29
CA VAL A 290 -1.16 -2.64 -0.64
C VAL A 290 -1.46 -1.75 0.56
N GLU A 291 -2.43 -0.84 0.46
CA GLU A 291 -2.90 -0.02 1.58
C GLU A 291 -3.41 -0.90 2.72
N SER A 292 -4.32 -1.83 2.39
CA SER A 292 -4.95 -2.72 3.35
C SER A 292 -3.95 -3.63 4.07
N VAL A 293 -3.04 -4.27 3.34
CA VAL A 293 -1.99 -5.14 3.90
C VAL A 293 -1.04 -4.36 4.79
N SER A 294 -0.64 -3.15 4.39
CA SER A 294 0.24 -2.30 5.21
C SER A 294 -0.40 -1.97 6.56
N VAL A 295 -1.69 -1.62 6.57
CA VAL A 295 -2.46 -1.37 7.80
C VAL A 295 -2.57 -2.65 8.63
N ALA A 296 -2.97 -3.76 8.00
CA ALA A 296 -3.17 -5.05 8.65
C ALA A 296 -1.87 -5.56 9.31
N GLN A 297 -0.72 -5.46 8.63
CA GLN A 297 0.58 -5.87 9.16
C GLN A 297 0.97 -5.01 10.36
N THR A 298 0.80 -3.70 10.26
CA THR A 298 1.14 -2.75 11.33
C THR A 298 0.33 -3.02 12.60
N LEU A 299 -0.99 -3.25 12.46
CA LEU A 299 -1.86 -3.54 13.60
C LEU A 299 -1.66 -4.96 14.15
N ALA A 300 -1.47 -5.95 13.29
CA ALA A 300 -1.17 -7.31 13.70
C ALA A 300 0.15 -7.39 14.49
N ALA A 301 1.19 -6.66 14.06
CA ALA A 301 2.47 -6.60 14.77
C ALA A 301 2.30 -6.08 16.22
N LYS A 302 1.43 -5.08 16.44
CA LYS A 302 1.14 -4.57 17.80
C LYS A 302 0.50 -5.64 18.70
N LYS A 303 -0.32 -6.54 18.15
CA LYS A 303 -0.92 -7.68 18.87
C LYS A 303 -0.07 -8.97 18.80
N ARG A 304 1.16 -8.92 18.28
CA ARG A 304 2.03 -10.10 18.03
C ARG A 304 1.36 -11.19 17.19
N GLN A 305 0.53 -10.77 16.24
CA GLN A 305 -0.18 -11.61 15.29
C GLN A 305 0.51 -11.57 13.93
N ARG A 306 0.15 -12.52 13.06
CA ARG A 306 0.58 -12.55 11.66
C ARG A 306 -0.64 -12.49 10.76
N ILE A 307 -0.48 -11.83 9.62
CA ILE A 307 -1.46 -11.87 8.54
C ILE A 307 -0.88 -12.68 7.38
N VAL A 308 -1.75 -13.21 6.51
CA VAL A 308 -1.33 -13.96 5.33
C VAL A 308 -1.71 -13.15 4.09
N PRO A 309 -0.75 -12.49 3.40
CA PRO A 309 -1.06 -11.61 2.26
C PRO A 309 -1.89 -12.27 1.16
N ASP A 310 -1.62 -13.53 0.82
CA ASP A 310 -2.39 -14.28 -0.19
C ASP A 310 -3.86 -14.45 0.20
N GLN A 311 -4.13 -14.62 1.51
CA GLN A 311 -5.49 -14.77 2.01
C GLN A 311 -6.18 -13.40 2.16
N GLU A 312 -5.42 -12.34 2.42
CA GLU A 312 -5.95 -10.96 2.38
C GLU A 312 -6.39 -10.57 0.97
N LEU A 313 -5.70 -11.02 -0.09
CA LEU A 313 -6.17 -10.87 -1.48
C LEU A 313 -7.55 -11.49 -1.69
N VAL A 314 -7.75 -12.73 -1.21
CA VAL A 314 -9.06 -13.40 -1.29
C VAL A 314 -10.10 -12.68 -0.42
N GLY A 315 -9.74 -12.25 0.78
CA GLY A 315 -10.63 -11.52 1.69
C GLY A 315 -11.12 -10.20 1.11
N LEU A 316 -10.22 -9.39 0.54
CA LEU A 316 -10.59 -8.14 -0.13
C LEU A 316 -11.28 -8.38 -1.46
N GLY A 317 -10.88 -9.41 -2.21
CA GLY A 317 -11.50 -9.77 -3.48
C GLY A 317 -12.96 -10.15 -3.31
N THR A 318 -13.24 -11.05 -2.37
CA THR A 318 -14.61 -11.44 -2.01
C THR A 318 -15.42 -10.29 -1.42
N ALA A 319 -14.79 -9.38 -0.67
CA ALA A 319 -15.44 -8.16 -0.19
C ALA A 319 -15.85 -7.21 -1.33
N ASN A 320 -15.03 -7.07 -2.37
CA ASN A 320 -15.35 -6.24 -3.54
C ASN A 320 -16.42 -6.89 -4.45
N ILE A 321 -16.38 -8.21 -4.62
CA ILE A 321 -17.49 -8.95 -5.28
C ILE A 321 -18.79 -8.73 -4.50
N ALA A 322 -18.76 -8.88 -3.17
CA ALA A 322 -19.91 -8.60 -2.31
C ALA A 322 -20.40 -7.16 -2.43
N ALA A 323 -19.49 -6.18 -2.59
CA ALA A 323 -19.86 -4.78 -2.79
C ALA A 323 -20.65 -4.61 -4.09
N SER A 324 -20.20 -5.22 -5.19
CA SER A 324 -20.94 -5.17 -6.46
C SER A 324 -22.33 -5.80 -6.38
N VAL A 325 -22.49 -6.84 -5.55
CA VAL A 325 -23.75 -7.57 -5.39
C VAL A 325 -24.82 -6.72 -4.68
N THR A 326 -24.39 -5.82 -3.79
CA THR A 326 -25.31 -4.97 -3.01
C THR A 326 -25.48 -3.56 -3.60
N GLY A 327 -25.03 -3.32 -4.84
CA GLY A 327 -25.06 -1.96 -5.42
C GLY A 327 -24.09 -0.99 -4.74
N GLY A 328 -22.95 -1.48 -4.27
CA GLY A 328 -21.83 -0.69 -3.79
C GLY A 328 -20.77 -0.44 -4.88
N TYR A 329 -19.63 0.09 -4.48
CA TYR A 329 -18.46 0.37 -5.32
C TYR A 329 -17.19 -0.17 -4.64
N PRO A 330 -15.98 -0.07 -5.26
CA PRO A 330 -14.78 -0.71 -4.70
C PRO A 330 -14.47 -0.33 -3.25
N VAL A 331 -14.04 -1.31 -2.46
CA VAL A 331 -13.78 -1.20 -1.02
C VAL A 331 -12.41 -1.71 -0.64
N THR A 332 -11.86 -1.19 0.47
CA THR A 332 -10.59 -1.65 1.03
C THR A 332 -10.51 -1.44 2.55
N GLY A 333 -9.44 -1.92 3.18
CA GLY A 333 -9.13 -1.68 4.58
C GLY A 333 -8.65 -0.26 4.82
N GLY A 334 -9.45 0.55 5.52
CA GLY A 334 -9.10 1.96 5.79
C GLY A 334 -8.21 2.13 7.01
N PHE A 335 -7.12 2.91 6.91
CA PHE A 335 -6.18 3.16 8.02
C PHE A 335 -6.87 3.70 9.28
N ALA A 336 -7.56 4.83 9.18
CA ALA A 336 -8.17 5.51 10.33
C ALA A 336 -9.24 4.65 11.02
N ARG A 337 -10.06 3.92 10.24
CA ARG A 337 -11.11 3.05 10.77
C ARG A 337 -10.52 1.81 11.46
N SER A 338 -9.51 1.19 10.85
CA SER A 338 -8.90 -0.02 11.41
C SER A 338 -8.16 0.28 12.72
N VAL A 339 -7.54 1.46 12.84
CA VAL A 339 -6.97 1.94 14.11
C VAL A 339 -8.08 2.11 15.17
N VAL A 340 -9.22 2.72 14.82
CA VAL A 340 -10.34 2.87 15.76
C VAL A 340 -10.90 1.51 16.19
N ASN A 341 -11.07 0.58 15.25
CA ASN A 341 -11.53 -0.79 15.53
C ASN A 341 -10.55 -1.52 16.46
N PHE A 342 -9.24 -1.40 16.18
CA PHE A 342 -8.18 -1.95 17.02
C PHE A 342 -8.19 -1.36 18.44
N ASP A 343 -8.23 -0.03 18.56
CA ASP A 343 -8.20 0.69 19.84
C ASP A 343 -9.49 0.45 20.65
N ALA A 344 -10.62 0.20 19.98
CA ALA A 344 -11.88 -0.14 20.63
C ALA A 344 -11.88 -1.55 21.24
N GLY A 345 -10.87 -2.37 20.92
CA GLY A 345 -10.70 -3.71 21.47
C GLY A 345 -11.17 -4.83 20.55
N ALA A 346 -11.30 -4.62 19.23
CA ALA A 346 -11.66 -5.70 18.32
C ALA A 346 -10.65 -6.87 18.41
N GLU A 347 -11.15 -8.06 18.69
CA GLU A 347 -10.36 -9.28 18.86
C GLU A 347 -10.49 -10.22 17.65
N THR A 348 -11.59 -10.13 16.91
CA THR A 348 -11.82 -10.96 15.73
C THR A 348 -12.46 -10.18 14.56
N PRO A 349 -12.44 -10.74 13.33
CA PRO A 349 -13.17 -10.17 12.21
C PRO A 349 -14.70 -10.10 12.44
N ALA A 350 -15.25 -10.76 13.47
CA ALA A 350 -16.67 -10.66 13.82
C ALA A 350 -17.09 -9.23 14.18
N ALA A 351 -16.18 -8.39 14.71
CA ALA A 351 -16.44 -6.96 14.92
C ALA A 351 -16.90 -6.27 13.63
N GLY A 352 -16.34 -6.65 12.47
CA GLY A 352 -16.77 -6.18 11.16
C GLY A 352 -18.18 -6.68 10.80
N ALA A 353 -18.47 -7.96 11.02
CA ALA A 353 -19.82 -8.50 10.77
C ALA A 353 -20.90 -7.85 11.65
N PHE A 354 -20.62 -7.57 12.92
CA PHE A 354 -21.52 -6.82 13.79
C PHE A 354 -21.67 -5.36 13.36
N THR A 355 -20.59 -4.75 12.86
CA THR A 355 -20.64 -3.40 12.28
C THR A 355 -21.60 -3.37 11.08
N ALA A 356 -21.58 -4.40 10.23
CA ALA A 356 -22.50 -4.54 9.10
C ALA A 356 -23.97 -4.60 9.54
N ILE A 357 -24.26 -5.30 10.63
CA ILE A 357 -25.61 -5.32 11.25
C ILE A 357 -25.99 -3.92 11.73
N GLY A 358 -25.07 -3.22 12.41
CA GLY A 358 -25.30 -1.85 12.88
C GLY A 358 -25.60 -0.87 11.73
N ILE A 359 -24.87 -0.98 10.62
CA ILE A 359 -25.09 -0.16 9.42
C ILE A 359 -26.41 -0.53 8.76
N LEU A 360 -26.75 -1.82 8.68
CA LEU A 360 -28.03 -2.26 8.14
C LEU A 360 -29.21 -1.70 8.95
N LEU A 361 -29.13 -1.77 10.28
CA LEU A 361 -30.14 -1.18 11.16
C LEU A 361 -30.20 0.35 10.98
N ALA A 362 -29.05 1.01 10.82
CA ALA A 362 -29.02 2.44 10.54
C ALA A 362 -29.63 2.80 9.19
N ALA A 363 -29.38 2.01 8.15
CA ALA A 363 -29.99 2.19 6.83
C ALA A 363 -31.52 2.01 6.86
N LEU A 364 -32.03 1.12 7.73
CA LEU A 364 -33.46 0.87 7.88
C LEU A 364 -34.18 1.88 8.79
N LEU A 365 -33.49 2.44 9.80
CA LEU A 365 -34.12 3.26 10.85
C LEU A 365 -33.72 4.75 10.81
N LEU A 366 -32.51 5.07 10.37
CA LEU A 366 -31.95 6.43 10.43
C LEU A 366 -31.95 7.15 9.07
N THR A 367 -32.31 6.50 7.96
CA THR A 367 -32.31 7.11 6.61
C THR A 367 -33.19 8.35 6.49
N PRO A 368 -34.40 8.45 7.09
CA PRO A 368 -35.16 9.70 7.09
C PRO A 368 -34.43 10.86 7.77
N LEU A 369 -33.59 10.57 8.77
CA LEU A 369 -32.79 11.58 9.47
C LEU A 369 -31.65 12.11 8.61
N LEU A 370 -31.27 11.43 7.53
CA LEU A 370 -30.19 11.86 6.64
C LEU A 370 -30.67 12.82 5.54
N TYR A 371 -31.98 13.00 5.35
CA TYR A 371 -32.52 13.79 4.25
C TYR A 371 -31.97 15.22 4.21
N PHE A 372 -32.02 15.91 5.35
CA PHE A 372 -31.57 17.31 5.50
C PHE A 372 -30.07 17.46 5.74
N LEU A 373 -29.29 16.37 5.64
CA LEU A 373 -27.85 16.39 5.89
C LEU A 373 -27.14 17.27 4.85
N PRO A 374 -26.41 18.33 5.24
CA PRO A 374 -25.73 19.18 4.28
C PRO A 374 -24.50 18.50 3.70
N LYS A 375 -24.35 18.51 2.38
CA LYS A 375 -23.16 17.97 1.69
C LYS A 375 -21.86 18.65 2.16
N ALA A 376 -21.94 19.93 2.57
CA ALA A 376 -20.83 20.67 3.18
C ALA A 376 -20.30 20.01 4.48
N THR A 377 -21.16 19.35 5.27
CA THR A 377 -20.74 18.67 6.50
C THR A 377 -19.99 17.36 6.20
N LEU A 378 -20.43 16.64 5.17
CA LEU A 378 -19.73 15.45 4.65
C LEU A 378 -18.35 15.85 4.11
N ALA A 379 -18.27 16.91 3.32
CA ALA A 379 -17.03 17.47 2.80
C ALA A 379 -16.06 17.89 3.92
N ALA A 380 -16.56 18.56 4.97
CA ALA A 380 -15.76 18.91 6.15
C ALA A 380 -15.19 17.66 6.85
N THR A 381 -16.00 16.60 6.95
CA THR A 381 -15.58 15.31 7.52
C THR A 381 -14.45 14.68 6.70
N ILE A 382 -14.54 14.71 5.37
CA ILE A 382 -13.49 14.21 4.46
C ILE A 382 -12.21 15.03 4.62
N ILE A 383 -12.29 16.36 4.54
CA ILE A 383 -11.13 17.28 4.64
C ILE A 383 -10.35 16.98 5.91
N VAL A 384 -11.04 16.95 7.05
CA VAL A 384 -10.40 16.67 8.33
C VAL A 384 -9.82 15.24 8.35
N ALA A 385 -10.52 14.24 7.79
CA ALA A 385 -10.04 12.87 7.71
C ALA A 385 -8.76 12.70 6.88
N VAL A 386 -8.68 13.31 5.69
CA VAL A 386 -7.55 13.12 4.78
C VAL A 386 -6.34 13.96 5.17
N LEU A 387 -6.53 15.16 5.73
CA LEU A 387 -5.41 16.00 6.15
C LEU A 387 -4.59 15.41 7.31
N SER A 388 -5.13 14.45 8.07
CA SER A 388 -4.31 13.68 9.03
C SER A 388 -3.38 12.64 8.41
N LEU A 389 -3.58 12.32 7.13
CA LEU A 389 -2.74 11.35 6.40
C LEU A 389 -1.61 12.03 5.61
N VAL A 390 -1.71 13.35 5.40
CA VAL A 390 -0.73 14.15 4.66
C VAL A 390 0.52 14.35 5.52
N ASP A 391 1.67 13.81 5.07
CA ASP A 391 2.96 13.95 5.76
C ASP A 391 4.05 14.47 4.82
N PHE A 392 4.23 15.79 4.78
CA PHE A 392 5.32 16.41 4.01
C PHE A 392 6.72 16.19 4.62
N SER A 393 6.83 15.65 5.85
CA SER A 393 8.13 15.37 6.45
C SER A 393 8.90 14.28 5.71
N ILE A 394 8.20 13.43 4.94
CA ILE A 394 8.80 12.39 4.10
C ILE A 394 9.80 12.97 3.10
N LEU A 395 9.52 14.14 2.50
CA LEU A 395 10.43 14.79 1.55
C LEU A 395 11.76 15.18 2.21
N SER A 396 11.72 15.75 3.41
CA SER A 396 12.93 16.12 4.14
C SER A 396 13.73 14.89 4.59
N ARG A 397 13.03 13.85 5.07
CA ARG A 397 13.66 12.59 5.52
C ARG A 397 14.35 11.86 4.36
N THR A 398 13.67 11.71 3.22
CA THR A 398 14.26 11.03 2.06
C THR A 398 15.38 11.84 1.44
N TRP A 399 15.26 13.18 1.34
CA TRP A 399 16.36 14.02 0.84
C TRP A 399 17.67 13.86 1.62
N ARG A 400 17.57 13.76 2.96
CA ARG A 400 18.73 13.57 3.84
C ARG A 400 19.34 12.18 3.75
N TYR A 401 18.53 11.16 3.47
CA TYR A 401 18.98 9.76 3.48
C TYR A 401 19.36 9.22 2.09
N SER A 402 18.46 9.35 1.11
CA SER A 402 18.61 8.79 -0.24
C SER A 402 17.98 9.71 -1.27
N ARG A 403 18.82 10.30 -2.14
CA ARG A 403 18.36 11.16 -3.25
C ARG A 403 17.46 10.42 -4.24
N VAL A 404 17.68 9.11 -4.37
CA VAL A 404 16.87 8.23 -5.24
C VAL A 404 15.45 8.08 -4.67
N ASP A 405 15.33 7.81 -3.37
CA ASP A 405 14.02 7.71 -2.71
C ASP A 405 13.31 9.06 -2.70
N PHE A 406 14.05 10.16 -2.53
CA PHE A 406 13.49 11.50 -2.66
C PHE A 406 12.92 11.74 -4.07
N ALA A 407 13.67 11.41 -5.12
CA ALA A 407 13.21 11.56 -6.49
C ALA A 407 11.92 10.76 -6.72
N ALA A 408 11.84 9.53 -6.19
CA ALA A 408 10.64 8.71 -6.26
C ALA A 408 9.43 9.36 -5.56
N VAL A 409 9.59 9.84 -4.33
CA VAL A 409 8.54 10.54 -3.57
C VAL A 409 8.10 11.81 -4.30
N ALA A 410 9.06 12.65 -4.69
CA ALA A 410 8.79 13.94 -5.33
C ALA A 410 8.10 13.75 -6.68
N ALA A 411 8.57 12.83 -7.51
CA ALA A 411 7.93 12.51 -8.78
C ALA A 411 6.50 12.00 -8.58
N THR A 412 6.27 11.10 -7.61
CA THR A 412 4.93 10.60 -7.29
C THR A 412 4.00 11.73 -6.87
N ILE A 413 4.47 12.66 -6.02
CA ILE A 413 3.67 13.82 -5.58
C ILE A 413 3.34 14.73 -6.76
N VAL A 414 4.34 15.13 -7.54
CA VAL A 414 4.18 16.07 -8.66
C VAL A 414 3.25 15.48 -9.72
N LEU A 415 3.43 14.21 -10.08
CA LEU A 415 2.61 13.57 -11.11
C LEU A 415 1.17 13.35 -10.63
N THR A 416 0.98 12.97 -9.37
CA THR A 416 -0.37 12.82 -8.78
C THR A 416 -1.11 14.15 -8.74
N LEU A 417 -0.45 15.23 -8.29
CA LEU A 417 -1.07 16.55 -8.22
C LEU A 417 -1.28 17.17 -9.61
N GLY A 418 -0.35 16.99 -10.54
CA GLY A 418 -0.39 17.59 -11.87
C GLY A 418 -1.33 16.87 -12.85
N PHE A 419 -1.37 15.54 -12.81
CA PHE A 419 -2.05 14.70 -13.82
C PHE A 419 -3.08 13.74 -13.22
N GLY A 420 -3.36 13.83 -11.92
CA GLY A 420 -4.35 13.02 -11.24
C GLY A 420 -3.80 11.71 -10.65
N VAL A 421 -4.66 11.04 -9.89
CA VAL A 421 -4.34 9.88 -9.06
C VAL A 421 -3.87 8.68 -9.89
N GLU A 422 -4.55 8.38 -11.00
CA GLU A 422 -4.24 7.23 -11.86
C GLU A 422 -2.84 7.33 -12.49
N THR A 423 -2.53 8.48 -13.07
CA THR A 423 -1.20 8.79 -13.63
C THR A 423 -0.12 8.77 -12.55
N GLY A 424 -0.40 9.37 -11.40
CA GLY A 424 0.52 9.44 -10.27
C GLY A 424 0.91 8.07 -9.70
N VAL A 425 -0.07 7.19 -9.49
CA VAL A 425 0.17 5.80 -9.05
C VAL A 425 0.99 5.05 -10.09
N SER A 426 0.55 5.08 -11.34
CA SER A 426 1.18 4.30 -12.42
C SER A 426 2.64 4.68 -12.58
N ALA A 427 2.93 5.98 -12.59
CA ALA A 427 4.30 6.48 -12.64
C ALA A 427 5.10 6.10 -11.38
N GLY A 428 4.49 6.17 -10.19
CA GLY A 428 5.13 5.76 -8.94
C GLY A 428 5.55 4.28 -8.94
N VAL A 429 4.67 3.39 -9.42
CA VAL A 429 4.97 1.95 -9.54
C VAL A 429 6.07 1.70 -10.56
N ILE A 430 5.96 2.28 -11.77
CA ILE A 430 6.96 2.13 -12.83
C ILE A 430 8.32 2.65 -12.35
N LEU A 431 8.34 3.79 -11.67
CA LEU A 431 9.56 4.38 -11.13
C LEU A 431 10.15 3.51 -10.01
N SER A 432 9.33 2.97 -9.10
CA SER A 432 9.79 2.05 -8.04
C SER A 432 10.47 0.81 -8.63
N ILE A 433 9.82 0.17 -9.61
CA ILE A 433 10.36 -1.01 -10.31
C ILE A 433 11.62 -0.63 -11.11
N GLY A 434 11.59 0.47 -11.85
CA GLY A 434 12.73 0.94 -12.63
C GLY A 434 13.95 1.26 -11.77
N LEU A 435 13.75 1.90 -10.62
CA LEU A 435 14.82 2.19 -9.66
C LEU A 435 15.37 0.92 -9.02
N PHE A 436 14.51 -0.05 -8.71
CA PHE A 436 14.93 -1.36 -8.24
C PHE A 436 15.81 -2.06 -9.29
N LEU A 437 15.34 -2.14 -10.55
CA LEU A 437 16.07 -2.72 -11.68
C LEU A 437 17.40 -2.00 -11.96
N TYR A 438 17.42 -0.67 -11.87
CA TYR A 438 18.65 0.11 -12.04
C TYR A 438 19.68 -0.16 -10.94
N LYS A 439 19.23 -0.28 -9.67
CA LYS A 439 20.12 -0.52 -8.55
C LYS A 439 20.76 -1.91 -8.60
N THR A 440 20.01 -2.91 -9.03
CA THR A 440 20.48 -4.30 -9.09
C THR A 440 21.28 -4.60 -10.37
N SER A 441 21.07 -3.84 -11.46
CA SER A 441 21.89 -3.95 -12.68
C SER A 441 23.31 -3.39 -12.54
N ARG A 442 23.54 -2.53 -11.54
CA ARG A 442 24.87 -2.01 -11.20
C ARG A 442 25.23 -2.38 -9.75
N PRO A 443 25.54 -3.66 -9.49
CA PRO A 443 25.86 -4.13 -8.15
C PRO A 443 27.12 -3.47 -7.62
N HIS A 444 27.23 -3.37 -6.30
CA HIS A 444 28.47 -2.90 -5.69
C HIS A 444 29.52 -4.02 -5.79
N VAL A 445 30.61 -3.74 -6.50
CA VAL A 445 31.81 -4.58 -6.54
C VAL A 445 32.93 -3.81 -5.85
N ALA A 446 33.59 -4.46 -4.89
CA ALA A 446 34.67 -3.88 -4.13
C ALA A 446 35.94 -4.71 -4.31
N GLU A 447 37.03 -4.05 -4.69
CA GLU A 447 38.36 -4.62 -4.53
C GLU A 447 38.70 -4.68 -3.03
N VAL A 448 39.12 -5.85 -2.57
CA VAL A 448 39.37 -6.11 -1.15
C VAL A 448 40.80 -6.59 -0.91
N GLY A 449 41.37 -6.18 0.22
CA GLY A 449 42.67 -6.64 0.71
C GLY A 449 42.54 -7.28 2.09
N LEU A 450 43.61 -7.97 2.51
CA LEU A 450 43.69 -8.64 3.80
C LEU A 450 43.94 -7.61 4.92
N VAL A 451 43.17 -7.67 6.00
CA VAL A 451 43.43 -6.85 7.19
C VAL A 451 44.65 -7.44 7.94
N PRO A 452 45.71 -6.65 8.20
CA PRO A 452 46.96 -7.14 8.78
C PRO A 452 46.75 -7.97 10.05
N GLY A 453 47.44 -9.11 10.14
CA GLY A 453 47.38 -10.00 11.31
C GLY A 453 46.03 -10.71 11.52
N THR A 454 45.12 -10.68 10.54
CA THR A 454 43.81 -11.35 10.63
C THR A 454 43.52 -12.20 9.39
N GLN A 455 42.31 -12.77 9.31
CA GLN A 455 41.79 -13.46 8.12
C GLN A 455 40.62 -12.69 7.47
N HIS A 456 40.49 -11.38 7.76
CA HIS A 456 39.37 -10.57 7.28
C HIS A 456 39.74 -9.78 6.04
N PHE A 457 38.83 -9.72 5.07
CA PHE A 457 38.98 -8.93 3.86
C PHE A 457 38.10 -7.67 3.89
N ARG A 458 38.68 -6.52 3.54
CA ARG A 458 38.01 -5.21 3.58
C ARG A 458 38.33 -4.39 2.34
N ASN A 459 37.41 -3.48 1.99
CA ASN A 459 37.52 -2.62 0.83
C ASN A 459 38.76 -1.71 0.93
N ILE A 460 39.61 -1.74 -0.10
CA ILE A 460 40.89 -1.01 -0.16
C ILE A 460 40.71 0.52 -0.05
N LEU A 461 39.56 1.06 -0.46
CA LEU A 461 39.27 2.49 -0.45
C LEU A 461 38.78 3.00 0.92
N ARG A 462 38.47 2.08 1.85
CA ARG A 462 37.86 2.43 3.15
C ARG A 462 38.70 2.02 4.36
N HIS A 463 39.60 1.06 4.20
CA HIS A 463 40.36 0.49 5.30
C HIS A 463 41.81 0.26 4.88
N THR A 464 42.74 0.34 5.84
CA THR A 464 44.13 -0.07 5.64
C THR A 464 44.20 -1.59 5.56
N VAL A 465 44.64 -2.10 4.41
CA VAL A 465 44.70 -3.52 4.08
C VAL A 465 45.97 -3.84 3.28
N GLU A 466 46.41 -5.08 3.36
CA GLU A 466 47.48 -5.66 2.54
C GLU A 466 46.92 -6.15 1.22
N THR A 467 47.54 -5.73 0.12
CA THR A 467 47.21 -6.14 -1.25
C THR A 467 48.47 -6.67 -1.94
N ASP A 468 48.28 -7.45 -2.99
CA ASP A 468 49.35 -8.01 -3.79
C ASP A 468 49.19 -7.52 -5.24
N PRO A 469 50.22 -6.90 -5.87
CA PRO A 469 50.14 -6.42 -7.25
C PRO A 469 49.80 -7.49 -8.29
N THR A 470 50.02 -8.77 -7.98
CA THR A 470 49.78 -9.92 -8.87
C THR A 470 48.43 -10.61 -8.63
N LEU A 471 47.70 -10.25 -7.57
CA LEU A 471 46.44 -10.88 -7.18
C LEU A 471 45.36 -9.83 -6.90
N VAL A 472 44.32 -9.84 -7.74
CA VAL A 472 43.15 -8.98 -7.55
C VAL A 472 42.03 -9.81 -6.93
N THR A 473 41.52 -9.36 -5.79
CA THR A 473 40.32 -9.95 -5.18
C THR A 473 39.14 -9.00 -5.29
N LEU A 474 38.06 -9.46 -5.93
CA LEU A 474 36.84 -8.70 -6.11
C LEU A 474 35.69 -9.33 -5.31
N ARG A 475 35.15 -8.58 -4.35
CA ARG A 475 33.95 -8.96 -3.60
C ARG A 475 32.71 -8.42 -4.30
N ILE A 476 31.82 -9.35 -4.67
CA ILE A 476 30.56 -9.06 -5.34
C ILE A 476 29.47 -9.03 -4.28
N ASP A 477 28.88 -7.85 -4.03
CA ASP A 477 27.87 -7.66 -2.98
C ASP A 477 26.41 -7.84 -3.50
N GLU A 478 26.20 -8.74 -4.47
CA GLU A 478 24.89 -9.05 -5.07
C GLU A 478 24.86 -10.44 -5.75
N SER A 479 23.67 -10.96 -6.05
CA SER A 479 23.49 -12.12 -6.94
C SER A 479 23.81 -11.77 -8.40
N LEU A 480 24.29 -12.73 -9.19
CA LEU A 480 24.64 -12.51 -10.59
C LEU A 480 23.56 -13.08 -11.50
N TYR A 481 23.06 -12.24 -12.40
CA TYR A 481 22.03 -12.65 -13.35
C TYR A 481 22.03 -11.73 -14.58
N PHE A 482 21.16 -11.99 -15.55
CA PHE A 482 21.15 -11.31 -16.85
C PHE A 482 21.23 -9.77 -16.78
N ALA A 483 20.70 -9.13 -15.73
CA ALA A 483 20.68 -7.67 -15.62
C ALA A 483 22.03 -7.06 -15.24
N ASN A 484 22.92 -7.81 -14.58
CA ASN A 484 24.19 -7.29 -14.05
C ASN A 484 25.44 -8.08 -14.46
N ALA A 485 25.28 -9.21 -15.14
CA ALA A 485 26.41 -10.04 -15.57
C ALA A 485 27.42 -9.27 -16.45
N ARG A 486 26.92 -8.50 -17.42
CA ARG A 486 27.75 -7.62 -18.26
C ARG A 486 28.48 -6.53 -17.49
N PHE A 487 27.87 -6.00 -16.43
CA PHE A 487 28.55 -5.02 -15.57
C PHE A 487 29.76 -5.64 -14.87
N LEU A 488 29.67 -6.91 -14.45
CA LEU A 488 30.79 -7.62 -13.86
C LEU A 488 31.90 -7.85 -14.89
N GLU A 489 31.56 -8.26 -16.11
CA GLU A 489 32.52 -8.41 -17.21
C GLU A 489 33.31 -7.11 -17.43
N ASP A 490 32.59 -6.01 -17.68
CA ASP A 490 33.19 -4.69 -17.93
C ASP A 490 34.09 -4.28 -16.75
N TYR A 491 33.64 -4.49 -15.51
CA TYR A 491 34.41 -4.16 -14.31
C TYR A 491 35.71 -4.98 -14.20
N VAL A 492 35.65 -6.28 -14.45
CA VAL A 492 36.84 -7.16 -14.42
C VAL A 492 37.81 -6.70 -15.51
N TYR A 493 37.34 -6.49 -16.74
CA TYR A 493 38.17 -6.08 -17.87
C TYR A 493 38.81 -4.70 -17.65
N ASP A 494 38.05 -3.71 -17.20
CA ASP A 494 38.56 -2.38 -16.86
C ASP A 494 39.61 -2.43 -15.74
N ARG A 495 39.48 -3.39 -14.82
CA ARG A 495 40.45 -3.57 -13.73
C ARG A 495 41.74 -4.23 -14.17
N VAL A 496 41.67 -5.24 -15.05
CA VAL A 496 42.85 -5.95 -15.57
C VAL A 496 43.57 -5.22 -16.70
N ALA A 497 42.90 -4.31 -17.40
CA ALA A 497 43.50 -3.48 -18.45
C ALA A 497 44.47 -2.40 -17.92
N ARG A 498 44.59 -2.26 -16.59
CA ARG A 498 45.57 -1.36 -15.96
C ARG A 498 46.98 -1.92 -16.09
N ASP A 499 47.98 -1.04 -16.07
CA ASP A 499 49.40 -1.36 -16.27
C ASP A 499 50.03 -2.04 -15.02
N GLU A 500 49.37 -3.08 -14.50
CA GLU A 500 49.73 -3.83 -13.31
C GLU A 500 50.00 -5.31 -13.66
N PRO A 501 50.97 -5.97 -13.00
CA PRO A 501 51.38 -7.35 -13.34
C PRO A 501 50.42 -8.41 -12.77
N ILE A 502 49.12 -8.29 -13.05
CA ILE A 502 48.08 -9.19 -12.53
C ILE A 502 48.25 -10.59 -13.13
N ARG A 503 48.22 -11.62 -12.29
CA ARG A 503 48.29 -13.03 -12.68
C ARG A 503 47.06 -13.84 -12.26
N ASN A 504 46.40 -13.41 -11.19
CA ASN A 504 45.26 -14.12 -10.62
C ASN A 504 44.13 -13.12 -10.31
N VAL A 505 42.90 -13.49 -10.67
CA VAL A 505 41.68 -12.78 -10.27
C VAL A 505 40.84 -13.73 -9.43
N VAL A 506 40.51 -13.34 -8.21
CA VAL A 506 39.60 -14.09 -7.32
C VAL A 506 38.28 -13.34 -7.20
N LEU A 507 37.19 -13.98 -7.65
CA LEU A 507 35.83 -13.50 -7.38
C LEU A 507 35.35 -14.09 -6.05
N MET A 508 35.16 -13.22 -5.07
CA MET A 508 34.68 -13.60 -3.74
C MET A 508 33.14 -13.62 -3.74
N CYS A 509 32.58 -14.83 -3.74
CA CYS A 509 31.15 -15.09 -3.94
C CYS A 509 30.33 -15.14 -2.64
N SER A 510 30.88 -14.63 -1.53
CA SER A 510 30.25 -14.66 -0.19
C SER A 510 28.82 -14.10 -0.15
N ALA A 511 28.51 -13.09 -0.97
CA ALA A 511 27.18 -12.48 -1.07
C ALA A 511 26.39 -12.90 -2.34
N VAL A 512 27.00 -13.67 -3.25
CA VAL A 512 26.33 -14.21 -4.44
C VAL A 512 25.40 -15.34 -4.01
N ASN A 513 24.08 -15.11 -4.06
CA ASN A 513 23.09 -16.12 -3.67
C ASN A 513 22.60 -16.96 -4.85
N GLU A 514 22.72 -16.42 -6.06
CA GLU A 514 22.25 -17.04 -7.30
C GLU A 514 23.16 -16.63 -8.47
N ILE A 515 23.34 -17.57 -9.40
CA ILE A 515 23.96 -17.38 -10.72
C ILE A 515 22.96 -17.97 -11.71
N ASP A 516 22.42 -17.15 -12.61
CA ASP A 516 21.55 -17.60 -13.70
C ASP A 516 22.36 -18.03 -14.93
N MET A 517 21.68 -18.44 -16.01
CA MET A 517 22.35 -18.89 -17.24
C MET A 517 23.17 -17.78 -17.89
N SER A 518 22.64 -16.55 -17.99
CA SER A 518 23.35 -15.43 -18.61
C SER A 518 24.59 -15.03 -17.80
N ALA A 519 24.51 -15.09 -16.47
CA ALA A 519 25.67 -14.86 -15.60
C ALA A 519 26.71 -15.99 -15.70
N LEU A 520 26.28 -17.23 -15.91
CA LEU A 520 27.21 -18.33 -16.18
C LEU A 520 27.96 -18.11 -17.50
N GLU A 521 27.27 -17.75 -18.59
CA GLU A 521 27.89 -17.42 -19.88
C GLU A 521 28.88 -16.25 -19.74
N SER A 522 28.53 -15.22 -18.96
CA SER A 522 29.45 -14.12 -18.63
C SER A 522 30.69 -14.59 -17.86
N LEU A 523 30.55 -15.53 -16.93
CA LEU A 523 31.70 -16.10 -16.21
C LEU A 523 32.60 -16.94 -17.13
N GLU A 524 32.02 -17.68 -18.06
CA GLU A 524 32.74 -18.41 -19.11
C GLU A 524 33.53 -17.44 -20.01
N GLU A 525 32.92 -16.32 -20.40
CA GLU A 525 33.59 -15.26 -21.18
C GLU A 525 34.74 -14.60 -20.40
N ILE A 526 34.53 -14.31 -19.11
CA ILE A 526 35.57 -13.77 -18.22
C ILE A 526 36.74 -14.75 -18.14
N ASN A 527 36.47 -16.04 -17.88
CA ASN A 527 37.51 -17.06 -17.79
C ASN A 527 38.32 -17.17 -19.10
N ARG A 528 37.64 -17.20 -20.24
CA ARG A 528 38.28 -17.29 -21.56
C ARG A 528 39.18 -16.08 -21.83
N ARG A 529 38.67 -14.86 -21.66
CA ARG A 529 39.47 -13.65 -21.94
C ARG A 529 40.62 -13.47 -20.98
N LEU A 530 40.43 -13.78 -19.69
CA LEU A 530 41.53 -13.76 -18.73
C LEU A 530 42.59 -14.80 -19.13
N SER A 531 42.19 -16.00 -19.56
CA SER A 531 43.10 -17.02 -20.07
C SER A 531 43.92 -16.54 -21.27
N ASP A 532 43.28 -15.85 -22.23
CA ASP A 532 43.97 -15.28 -23.41
C ASP A 532 45.01 -14.22 -23.00
N MET A 533 44.82 -13.55 -21.87
CA MET A 533 45.76 -12.61 -21.26
C MET A 533 46.80 -13.28 -20.34
N GLY A 534 46.75 -14.61 -20.16
CA GLY A 534 47.60 -15.34 -19.23
C GLY A 534 47.26 -15.13 -17.74
N ILE A 535 46.05 -14.66 -17.45
CA ILE A 535 45.51 -14.44 -16.10
C ILE A 535 44.56 -15.59 -15.75
N THR A 536 44.66 -16.11 -14.53
CA THR A 536 43.79 -17.21 -14.06
C THR A 536 42.60 -16.69 -13.26
N LEU A 537 41.43 -17.27 -13.49
CA LEU A 537 40.19 -16.96 -12.78
C LEU A 537 39.93 -17.98 -11.67
N HIS A 538 39.72 -17.48 -10.45
CA HIS A 538 39.40 -18.26 -9.27
C HIS A 538 38.09 -17.79 -8.64
N LEU A 539 37.41 -18.70 -7.95
CA LEU A 539 36.25 -18.37 -7.12
C LEU A 539 36.58 -18.65 -5.65
N SER A 540 35.94 -17.94 -4.73
CA SER A 540 35.98 -18.26 -3.31
C SER A 540 34.62 -18.11 -2.64
N GLU A 541 34.41 -18.82 -1.54
CA GLU A 541 33.21 -18.69 -0.69
C GLU A 541 31.88 -18.91 -1.45
N VAL A 542 31.91 -19.79 -2.47
CA VAL A 542 30.72 -20.14 -3.25
C VAL A 542 29.76 -20.96 -2.36
N LYS A 543 28.52 -20.47 -2.24
CA LYS A 543 27.48 -21.14 -1.44
C LYS A 543 27.07 -22.47 -2.04
N GLY A 544 26.68 -23.43 -1.18
CA GLY A 544 26.24 -24.77 -1.58
C GLY A 544 25.23 -24.79 -2.73
N PRO A 545 24.07 -24.09 -2.63
CA PRO A 545 23.09 -24.07 -3.71
C PRO A 545 23.59 -23.53 -5.05
N VAL A 546 24.56 -22.59 -5.03
CA VAL A 546 25.19 -22.05 -6.24
C VAL A 546 26.18 -23.08 -6.80
N MET A 547 27.03 -23.65 -5.94
CA MET A 547 27.97 -24.69 -6.30
C MET A 547 27.28 -25.92 -6.91
N ASP A 548 26.14 -26.34 -6.36
CA ASP A 548 25.35 -27.46 -6.88
C ASP A 548 24.78 -27.21 -8.28
N ARG A 549 24.55 -25.94 -8.65
CA ARG A 549 24.17 -25.56 -10.01
C ARG A 549 25.38 -25.52 -10.94
N LEU A 550 26.50 -24.93 -10.51
CA LEU A 550 27.74 -24.87 -11.28
C LEU A 550 28.30 -26.27 -11.60
N LYS A 551 28.20 -27.23 -10.68
CA LYS A 551 28.60 -28.63 -10.92
C LYS A 551 27.78 -29.35 -12.00
N ARG A 552 26.64 -28.78 -12.42
CA ARG A 552 25.83 -29.33 -13.52
C ARG A 552 26.21 -28.75 -14.87
N SER A 553 27.08 -27.74 -14.91
CA SER A 553 27.66 -27.19 -16.14
C SER A 553 29.11 -27.61 -16.28
N HIS A 554 29.68 -27.35 -17.46
CA HIS A 554 31.08 -27.61 -17.80
C HIS A 554 32.03 -26.50 -17.30
N PHE A 555 31.49 -25.40 -16.77
CA PHE A 555 32.27 -24.24 -16.35
C PHE A 555 33.37 -24.57 -15.34
N LEU A 556 33.11 -25.44 -14.37
CA LEU A 556 34.13 -25.81 -13.38
C LEU A 556 35.26 -26.66 -13.96
N ASP A 557 35.00 -27.41 -15.04
CA ASP A 557 36.01 -28.21 -15.73
C ASP A 557 36.88 -27.33 -16.65
N ASP A 558 36.29 -26.28 -17.21
CA ASP A 558 36.96 -25.32 -18.12
C ASP A 558 37.62 -24.13 -17.41
N MET A 559 37.36 -23.95 -16.10
CA MET A 559 37.92 -22.85 -15.33
C MET A 559 39.45 -22.96 -15.22
N THR A 560 40.15 -21.88 -15.52
CA THR A 560 41.63 -21.85 -15.51
C THR A 560 42.23 -21.95 -14.10
N GLY A 561 41.50 -21.50 -13.08
CA GLY A 561 41.92 -21.53 -11.69
C GLY A 561 41.21 -22.60 -10.85
N GLN A 562 40.88 -22.24 -9.61
CA GLN A 562 40.32 -23.17 -8.61
C GLN A 562 39.23 -22.47 -7.79
N VAL A 563 38.34 -23.28 -7.20
CA VAL A 563 37.36 -22.79 -6.23
C VAL A 563 37.85 -23.03 -4.82
N PHE A 564 38.08 -21.96 -4.07
CA PHE A 564 38.52 -22.01 -2.68
C PHE A 564 37.35 -21.99 -1.71
N LEU A 565 37.46 -22.73 -0.61
CA LEU A 565 36.45 -22.75 0.44
C LEU A 565 36.38 -21.39 1.16
N SER A 566 37.53 -20.78 1.47
CA SER A 566 37.64 -19.47 2.09
C SER A 566 38.49 -18.51 1.26
N GLN A 567 38.21 -17.20 1.37
CA GLN A 567 39.02 -16.19 0.69
C GLN A 567 40.47 -16.16 1.22
N TYR A 568 40.68 -16.51 2.49
CA TYR A 568 42.02 -16.56 3.08
C TYR A 568 42.88 -17.68 2.48
N ASP A 569 42.30 -18.84 2.19
CA ASP A 569 43.00 -19.94 1.52
C ASP A 569 43.42 -19.53 0.10
N ALA A 570 42.56 -18.81 -0.62
CA ALA A 570 42.88 -18.25 -1.93
C ALA A 570 44.08 -17.29 -1.85
N GLN A 571 44.06 -16.34 -0.90
CA GLN A 571 45.16 -15.39 -0.68
C GLN A 571 46.48 -16.10 -0.35
N ARG A 572 46.44 -17.15 0.49
CA ARG A 572 47.64 -17.91 0.85
C ARG A 572 48.21 -18.74 -0.30
N ALA A 573 47.34 -19.27 -1.15
CA ALA A 573 47.74 -20.10 -2.29
C ALA A 573 48.29 -19.26 -3.45
N LEU A 574 47.71 -18.08 -3.68
CA LEU A 574 47.96 -17.27 -4.87
C LEU A 574 48.85 -16.04 -4.61
N GLY A 575 48.90 -15.55 -3.38
CA GLY A 575 49.70 -14.38 -3.01
C GLY A 575 51.20 -14.65 -3.03
N SER A 576 51.95 -13.64 -3.44
CA SER A 576 53.41 -13.54 -3.31
C SER A 576 53.79 -13.75 -1.86
N ARG A 577 54.62 -14.76 -1.58
CA ARG A 577 55.22 -14.95 -0.26
C ARG A 577 56.18 -13.80 0.05
N HIS A 578 55.69 -12.65 0.49
CA HIS A 578 56.50 -11.61 1.08
C HIS A 578 56.28 -11.62 2.60
N GLY A 579 57.27 -12.17 3.32
CA GLY A 579 57.45 -11.88 4.75
C GLY A 579 56.91 -12.90 5.76
N VAL A 580 57.36 -14.16 5.70
CA VAL A 580 57.55 -14.96 6.92
C VAL A 580 58.92 -15.64 6.84
N GLU A 581 59.97 -14.84 6.96
CA GLU A 581 61.29 -15.33 7.40
C GLU A 581 61.69 -14.55 8.67
N SER A 582 61.85 -15.30 9.75
CA SER A 582 62.54 -15.00 11.02
C SER A 582 62.11 -13.77 11.85
N ALA A 583 61.41 -14.04 12.95
CA ALA A 583 61.90 -13.77 14.32
C ALA A 583 61.25 -14.74 15.31
#